data_AF-A0A524GJI7-F1
#
_entry.id   AF-A0A524GJI7-F1
#
_cell.length_a   1.000
_cell.length_b   1.000
_cell.length_c   1.000
_cell.angle_alpha   90.00
_cell.angle_beta   90.00
_cell.angle_gamma   90.00
#
_symmetry.space_group_name_H-M   'P 1'
#
loop_
_entity.id
_entity.type
_entity.pdbx_description
1 polymer ?
#
loop_
_entity_poly.entity_id
_entity_poly.type
_entity_poly.pdbx_seq_one_letter_code
_entity_poly.pdbx_strand_id
1 'polypeptide(L)'
;MGASPVRYAGREGGFHDLRPGQRPVQRQRPATGTATAPGSRGKGASLGVRGLTLCRRRSPATRRAPHNVIPGSPGRRDESTSPGNETGRRRAIGVVAALSIHHPSDHADGATLGRHRRPRRPGMRYHLRAMKNLDYSPLLRDLAEEHRRRSPRSAAIHEQACRYLIDGGSHAIRLLEPFPPRITKAHGGWMVDEDGHRILDLWQGHLANVLGHNPEVVTSELSRAFAAGFGAQSGLVDALQAELAALVCRLTSSERVRFTTSGSLSTMYSVLMARSFTGRSTVMQAGGGWHGAQPMLLKGVTYRDDGVGFSGVDSKGLPSALTESIVVTRYNDPQNLADDFDRVGDDLACLILEPMLGAGGTIAATT
;
A
#
# COMPACT_ATOMS: atom_id res chain seq x y z
N MET A 1 -40.89 27.85 -22.41
CA MET A 1 -41.37 26.65 -21.68
C MET A 1 -40.20 26.16 -20.84
N GLY A 2 -40.24 26.05 -19.51
CA GLY A 2 -41.30 26.32 -18.54
C GLY A 2 -40.90 25.68 -17.20
N ALA A 3 -39.97 26.31 -16.47
CA ALA A 3 -39.34 25.71 -15.29
C ALA A 3 -40.04 26.11 -13.97
N SER A 4 -40.36 25.12 -13.12
CA SER A 4 -40.70 25.32 -11.69
C SER A 4 -40.77 23.98 -10.94
N PRO A 5 -40.70 23.97 -9.59
CA PRO A 5 -39.74 23.09 -8.94
C PRO A 5 -40.31 22.09 -7.92
N VAL A 6 -39.38 21.35 -7.31
CA VAL A 6 -39.58 20.47 -6.14
C VAL A 6 -40.42 21.14 -5.05
N ARG A 7 -41.40 20.40 -4.52
CA ARG A 7 -42.01 20.65 -3.21
C ARG A 7 -41.91 19.38 -2.35
N TYR A 8 -41.16 19.46 -1.25
CA TYR A 8 -41.37 18.56 -0.11
C TYR A 8 -42.46 19.18 0.77
N ALA A 9 -43.49 18.41 1.09
CA ALA A 9 -44.48 18.74 2.11
C ALA A 9 -44.58 17.55 3.06
N GLY A 10 -44.17 17.75 4.31
CA GLY A 10 -44.33 16.72 5.34
C GLY A 10 -45.77 16.61 5.79
N ARG A 11 -46.16 15.42 6.27
CA ARG A 11 -47.27 15.24 7.22
C ARG A 11 -46.94 14.16 8.23
N GLU A 12 -47.37 14.42 9.45
CA GLU A 12 -47.24 13.55 10.61
C GLU A 12 -48.31 12.45 10.61
N GLY A 13 -48.07 11.43 11.42
CA GLY A 13 -48.94 10.27 11.65
C GLY A 13 -48.07 9.04 11.87
N GLY A 14 -48.00 8.42 13.04
CA GLY A 14 -48.92 8.46 14.18
C GLY A 14 -49.33 7.02 14.50
N PHE A 15 -48.55 6.35 15.35
CA PHE A 15 -48.77 4.95 15.74
C PHE A 15 -48.72 4.79 17.27
N HIS A 16 -49.88 5.02 17.89
CA HIS A 16 -50.40 4.21 19.00
C HIS A 16 -51.21 3.05 18.37
N ASP A 17 -51.48 1.88 18.95
CA ASP A 17 -51.18 1.20 20.23
C ASP A 17 -51.43 -0.33 19.95
N LEU A 18 -51.17 -1.36 20.76
CA LEU A 18 -50.78 -1.54 22.19
C LEU A 18 -50.13 -2.95 22.33
N ARG A 19 -49.50 -3.25 23.48
CA ARG A 19 -49.58 -4.58 24.11
C ARG A 19 -49.95 -4.39 25.60
N PRO A 20 -50.88 -5.17 26.18
CA PRO A 20 -51.40 -4.86 27.51
C PRO A 20 -50.63 -5.52 28.66
N GLY A 21 -50.57 -4.80 29.79
CA GLY A 21 -50.63 -5.39 31.12
C GLY A 21 -49.31 -5.60 31.89
N GLN A 22 -48.94 -4.62 32.73
CA GLN A 22 -48.95 -4.73 34.20
C GLN A 22 -49.06 -3.31 34.81
N ARG A 23 -49.65 -3.16 36.02
CA ARG A 23 -49.88 -1.85 36.69
C ARG A 23 -48.89 -1.59 37.84
N PRO A 24 -48.61 -0.31 38.21
CA PRO A 24 -47.52 0.05 39.12
C PRO A 24 -47.97 0.40 40.56
N VAL A 25 -47.08 0.14 41.53
CA VAL A 25 -47.10 0.57 42.94
C VAL A 25 -45.62 0.61 43.39
N GLN A 26 -45.03 1.64 44.04
CA GLN A 26 -45.47 2.98 44.44
C GLN A 26 -44.28 3.99 44.34
N ARG A 27 -44.36 5.18 44.96
CA ARG A 27 -43.20 6.06 45.27
C ARG A 27 -42.98 6.14 46.78
N GLN A 28 -41.73 6.17 47.23
CA GLN A 28 -41.34 6.80 48.51
C GLN A 28 -40.14 7.74 48.32
N ARG A 29 -40.01 8.73 49.21
CA ARG A 29 -39.02 9.83 49.16
C ARG A 29 -37.70 9.43 49.85
N PRO A 30 -36.56 10.05 49.49
CA PRO A 30 -35.34 9.93 50.28
C PRO A 30 -35.45 10.74 51.59
N ALA A 31 -34.88 10.21 52.67
CA ALA A 31 -34.78 10.91 53.95
C ALA A 31 -33.41 11.59 54.12
N THR A 32 -33.42 12.76 54.76
CA THR A 32 -32.23 13.49 55.22
C THR A 32 -31.73 12.96 56.56
N GLY A 33 -30.41 12.95 56.79
CA GLY A 33 -29.80 12.69 58.09
C GLY A 33 -28.36 13.20 58.16
N THR A 34 -28.04 13.99 59.18
CA THR A 34 -26.75 14.66 59.42
C THR A 34 -26.13 14.24 60.77
N ALA A 35 -24.87 14.65 61.00
CA ALA A 35 -24.07 14.50 62.24
C ALA A 35 -23.46 13.08 62.48
N THR A 36 -22.25 12.90 63.03
CA THR A 36 -21.23 13.83 63.56
C THR A 36 -19.82 13.20 63.55
N ALA A 37 -18.75 14.00 63.61
CA ALA A 37 -17.34 13.56 63.80
C ALA A 37 -16.97 13.46 65.32
N PRO A 38 -15.83 12.84 65.72
CA PRO A 38 -14.47 13.41 65.56
C PRO A 38 -13.40 12.36 65.12
N GLY A 39 -12.12 12.64 64.81
CA GLY A 39 -11.40 13.92 64.64
C GLY A 39 -9.94 13.87 65.12
N SER A 40 -8.93 13.80 64.23
CA SER A 40 -7.52 14.15 64.56
C SER A 40 -6.57 14.37 63.35
N ARG A 41 -6.13 15.63 63.17
CA ARG A 41 -4.77 16.10 62.80
C ARG A 41 -4.01 15.51 61.57
N GLY A 42 -3.78 16.38 60.57
CA GLY A 42 -2.44 16.96 60.38
C GLY A 42 -1.80 17.00 58.97
N LYS A 43 -1.44 18.22 58.51
CA LYS A 43 -0.58 18.57 57.33
C LYS A 43 -1.21 18.22 55.96
N GLY A 44 -1.17 18.99 54.87
CA GLY A 44 -0.40 20.17 54.42
C GLY A 44 0.01 19.88 52.95
N ALA A 45 -0.10 20.71 51.91
CA ALA A 45 -0.15 22.17 51.78
C ALA A 45 -0.84 22.57 50.44
N SER A 46 -0.97 23.87 50.18
CA SER A 46 -1.67 24.46 49.03
C SER A 46 -0.92 24.36 47.68
N LEU A 47 -1.62 23.97 46.62
CA LEU A 47 -1.18 24.12 45.22
C LEU A 47 -1.60 25.48 44.66
N GLY A 48 -0.63 26.34 44.39
CA GLY A 48 -0.84 27.67 43.81
C GLY A 48 -0.79 27.67 42.28
N VAL A 49 -1.64 28.49 41.65
CA VAL A 49 -1.68 28.67 40.20
C VAL A 49 -0.51 29.53 39.69
N ARG A 50 0.22 29.01 38.70
CA ARG A 50 1.05 29.76 37.73
C ARG A 50 0.85 29.05 36.39
N GLY A 51 0.65 29.69 35.25
CA GLY A 51 1.05 31.05 34.85
C GLY A 51 1.78 30.90 33.51
N LEU A 52 1.05 30.93 32.39
CA LEU A 52 1.60 30.69 31.05
C LEU A 52 2.56 31.80 30.62
N THR A 53 3.77 31.42 30.18
CA THR A 53 4.71 32.34 29.52
C THR A 53 4.90 31.95 28.07
N LEU A 54 4.45 32.82 27.16
CA LEU A 54 4.50 32.63 25.72
C LEU A 54 5.89 32.97 25.15
N CYS A 55 6.66 31.99 24.68
CA CYS A 55 7.98 32.24 24.08
C CYS A 55 7.90 32.37 22.55
N ARG A 56 7.98 33.60 22.03
CA ARG A 56 8.13 33.88 20.59
C ARG A 56 9.53 33.50 20.09
N ARG A 57 9.63 32.83 18.93
CA ARG A 57 10.84 32.86 18.08
C ARG A 57 10.48 33.26 16.64
N ARG A 58 11.43 33.93 15.98
CA ARG A 58 11.23 34.74 14.77
C ARG A 58 11.44 33.95 13.47
N SER A 59 10.67 34.27 12.45
CA SER A 59 10.97 33.93 11.03
C SER A 59 11.85 35.02 10.41
N PRO A 60 12.79 34.69 9.49
CA PRO A 60 13.39 35.65 8.57
C PRO A 60 12.41 35.99 7.44
N ALA A 61 12.39 37.26 7.00
CA ALA A 61 11.46 37.76 6.00
C ALA A 61 12.02 37.76 4.57
N THR A 62 11.11 37.65 3.60
CA THR A 62 11.35 37.83 2.16
C THR A 62 11.67 39.28 1.77
N ARG A 63 12.50 39.48 0.74
CA ARG A 63 12.48 40.68 -0.12
C ARG A 63 12.61 40.30 -1.61
N ARG A 64 11.94 41.05 -2.49
CA ARG A 64 11.98 40.94 -3.96
C ARG A 64 12.84 42.07 -4.55
N ALA A 65 13.61 41.76 -5.61
CA ALA A 65 13.83 42.47 -6.91
C ALA A 65 14.10 44.01 -6.96
N PRO A 66 14.66 44.63 -8.05
CA PRO A 66 14.75 44.12 -9.44
C PRO A 66 15.98 44.50 -10.35
N HIS A 67 15.97 43.96 -11.58
CA HIS A 67 16.48 44.44 -12.91
C HIS A 67 17.97 44.75 -13.25
N ASN A 68 18.50 43.93 -14.20
CA ASN A 68 19.14 44.21 -15.51
C ASN A 68 20.47 45.00 -15.75
N VAL A 69 21.19 44.50 -16.80
CA VAL A 69 22.22 45.11 -17.70
C VAL A 69 23.73 44.85 -17.39
N ILE A 70 24.53 44.80 -18.48
CA ILE A 70 25.85 44.19 -18.79
C ILE A 70 26.78 45.31 -19.39
N PRO A 71 28.10 45.20 -19.75
CA PRO A 71 29.27 44.36 -19.34
C PRO A 71 30.49 45.17 -18.81
N GLY A 72 31.60 44.50 -18.44
CA GLY A 72 32.94 45.11 -18.39
C GLY A 72 34.09 44.18 -17.95
N SER A 73 35.04 43.89 -18.85
CA SER A 73 36.29 43.12 -18.61
C SER A 73 37.52 44.05 -18.63
N PRO A 74 38.78 43.60 -18.45
CA PRO A 74 39.34 42.46 -17.70
C PRO A 74 40.42 42.89 -16.68
N GLY A 75 40.91 41.99 -15.80
CA GLY A 75 41.95 42.37 -14.82
C GLY A 75 42.74 41.25 -14.14
N ARG A 76 43.81 40.79 -14.81
CA ARG A 76 45.04 40.12 -14.31
C ARG A 76 44.97 38.86 -13.41
N ARG A 77 45.94 37.99 -13.72
CA ARG A 77 46.36 36.76 -13.03
C ARG A 77 46.88 37.06 -11.63
N ASP A 78 46.82 36.05 -10.75
CA ASP A 78 48.03 35.53 -10.11
C ASP A 78 47.85 34.04 -9.77
N GLU A 79 48.97 33.30 -9.79
CA GLU A 79 49.03 31.87 -9.49
C GLU A 79 49.38 31.67 -8.01
N SER A 80 48.69 30.76 -7.30
CA SER A 80 49.28 30.09 -6.13
C SER A 80 48.63 28.74 -5.82
N THR A 81 49.48 27.73 -5.92
CA THR A 81 49.45 26.38 -5.31
C THR A 81 48.42 26.03 -4.23
N SER A 82 47.70 24.94 -4.51
CA SER A 82 46.97 23.99 -3.65
C SER A 82 47.61 23.71 -2.26
N PRO A 83 46.85 23.24 -1.24
CA PRO A 83 46.41 21.84 -1.24
C PRO A 83 44.99 21.52 -0.72
N GLY A 84 44.44 20.42 -1.23
CA GLY A 84 43.63 19.44 -0.49
C GLY A 84 42.43 19.93 0.33
N ASN A 85 41.22 19.78 -0.22
CA ASN A 85 40.01 19.74 0.59
C ASN A 85 39.28 18.42 0.35
N GLU A 86 39.13 17.63 1.40
CA GLU A 86 38.51 16.31 1.34
C GLU A 86 37.04 16.45 0.95
N THR A 87 36.67 15.98 -0.24
CA THR A 87 35.26 15.81 -0.61
C THR A 87 34.68 14.67 0.20
N GLY A 88 34.13 15.02 1.37
CA GLY A 88 33.42 14.11 2.26
C GLY A 88 32.30 13.40 1.52
N ARG A 89 32.59 12.19 1.00
CA ARG A 89 31.62 11.26 0.43
C ARG A 89 30.59 10.94 1.51
N ARG A 90 29.46 11.66 1.48
CA ARG A 90 28.27 11.30 2.23
C ARG A 90 27.86 9.90 1.76
N ARG A 91 28.22 8.88 2.53
CA ARG A 91 27.79 7.50 2.27
C ARG A 91 26.27 7.52 2.21
N ALA A 92 25.71 7.18 1.06
CA ALA A 92 24.29 6.95 0.94
C ALA A 92 23.96 5.74 1.82
N ILE A 93 23.30 5.99 2.96
CA ILE A 93 22.71 4.92 3.77
C ILE A 93 21.47 4.46 3.00
N GLY A 94 21.68 3.49 2.11
CA GLY A 94 20.60 2.81 1.41
C GLY A 94 19.80 2.00 2.43
N VAL A 95 18.62 2.49 2.79
CA VAL A 95 17.66 1.73 3.62
C VAL A 95 17.02 0.65 2.74
N VAL A 96 17.72 -0.48 2.60
CA VAL A 96 17.15 -1.70 2.03
C VAL A 96 16.27 -2.36 3.09
N ALA A 97 14.98 -2.05 3.06
CA ALA A 97 13.98 -2.72 3.90
C ALA A 97 13.64 -4.11 3.33
N ALA A 98 14.61 -5.03 3.34
CA ALA A 98 14.36 -6.43 3.07
C ALA A 98 13.85 -7.11 4.36
N LEU A 99 12.64 -7.70 4.32
CA LEU A 99 12.22 -8.65 5.36
C LEU A 99 13.01 -9.95 5.19
N SER A 100 14.16 -10.04 5.83
CA SER A 100 14.91 -11.29 5.97
C SER A 100 14.26 -12.18 7.03
N ILE A 101 13.45 -13.14 6.60
CA ILE A 101 12.99 -14.22 7.48
C ILE A 101 14.17 -15.15 7.72
N HIS A 102 14.77 -15.10 8.91
CA HIS A 102 15.80 -16.06 9.31
C HIS A 102 15.17 -17.43 9.59
N HIS A 103 15.54 -18.42 8.79
CA HIS A 103 15.37 -19.83 9.14
C HIS A 103 16.56 -20.26 10.02
N PRO A 104 16.33 -20.95 11.16
CA PRO A 104 17.42 -21.60 11.89
C PRO A 104 17.99 -22.74 11.02
N SER A 105 19.30 -22.75 10.87
CA SER A 105 20.04 -23.78 10.14
C SER A 105 20.44 -24.92 11.09
N ASP A 106 19.76 -26.06 11.02
CA ASP A 106 20.23 -27.28 11.65
C ASP A 106 21.40 -27.87 10.86
N HIS A 107 22.47 -28.22 11.57
CA HIS A 107 23.61 -28.94 11.00
C HIS A 107 23.24 -30.40 10.77
N ALA A 108 23.58 -30.94 9.59
CA ALA A 108 23.63 -32.37 9.33
C ALA A 108 24.93 -32.70 8.57
N ASP A 109 25.68 -33.66 9.12
CA ASP A 109 27.03 -34.00 8.67
C ASP A 109 27.10 -34.65 7.29
N GLY A 110 28.28 -34.53 6.66
CA GLY A 110 28.52 -34.99 5.30
C GLY A 110 28.60 -36.50 5.16
N ALA A 111 27.99 -37.02 4.08
CA ALA A 111 28.26 -38.35 3.55
C ALA A 111 28.58 -38.26 2.05
N THR A 112 29.81 -38.59 1.68
CA THR A 112 30.30 -38.58 0.29
C THR A 112 29.73 -39.75 -0.51
N LEU A 113 28.83 -39.46 -1.46
CA LEU A 113 28.30 -40.46 -2.41
C LEU A 113 28.91 -40.28 -3.81
N GLY A 114 29.40 -41.40 -4.37
CA GLY A 114 30.25 -41.44 -5.55
C GLY A 114 29.57 -41.06 -6.86
N ARG A 115 30.36 -40.52 -7.80
CA ARG A 115 29.92 -40.10 -9.14
C ARG A 115 29.60 -41.27 -10.07
N HIS A 116 28.38 -41.80 -10.03
CA HIS A 116 27.87 -42.64 -11.11
C HIS A 116 27.48 -41.79 -12.34
N ARG A 117 28.27 -41.88 -13.42
CA ARG A 117 27.90 -41.33 -14.73
C ARG A 117 26.67 -42.07 -15.29
N ARG A 118 25.50 -41.42 -15.32
CA ARG A 118 24.34 -41.92 -16.09
C ARG A 118 24.62 -41.77 -17.61
N PRO A 119 24.25 -42.76 -18.45
CA PRO A 119 24.43 -42.65 -19.89
C PRO A 119 23.49 -41.59 -20.48
N ARG A 120 24.01 -40.81 -21.45
CA ARG A 120 23.21 -39.84 -22.21
C ARG A 120 22.15 -40.59 -23.03
N ARG A 121 20.86 -40.38 -22.72
CA ARG A 121 19.77 -40.79 -23.62
C ARG A 121 19.83 -39.96 -24.92
N PRO A 122 19.54 -40.55 -26.10
CA PRO A 122 19.47 -39.79 -27.35
C PRO A 122 18.49 -38.63 -27.23
N GLY A 123 18.84 -37.48 -27.81
CA GLY A 123 18.09 -36.24 -27.65
C GLY A 123 16.66 -36.38 -28.18
N MET A 124 15.69 -36.44 -27.26
CA MET A 124 14.27 -36.29 -27.59
C MET A 124 14.07 -34.85 -28.05
N ARG A 125 14.20 -34.63 -29.37
CA ARG A 125 13.87 -33.36 -30.00
C ARG A 125 12.39 -33.12 -29.77
N TYR A 126 12.06 -32.33 -28.77
CA TYR A 126 10.74 -31.71 -28.68
C TYR A 126 10.58 -30.89 -29.96
N HIS A 127 9.87 -31.46 -30.94
CA HIS A 127 9.27 -30.69 -31.99
C HIS A 127 8.23 -29.82 -31.30
N LEU A 128 8.66 -28.62 -30.90
CA LEU A 128 7.83 -27.41 -30.83
C LEU A 128 7.36 -27.12 -32.26
N ARG A 129 6.54 -28.05 -32.77
CA ARG A 129 5.71 -27.89 -33.94
C ARG A 129 4.82 -26.72 -33.57
N ALA A 130 5.11 -25.57 -34.18
CA ALA A 130 4.56 -24.27 -33.79
C ALA A 130 3.12 -24.43 -33.31
N MET A 131 2.87 -24.06 -32.04
CA MET A 131 1.50 -23.95 -31.55
C MET A 131 0.84 -22.95 -32.47
N LYS A 132 0.03 -23.45 -33.41
CA LYS A 132 -0.67 -22.62 -34.37
C LYS A 132 -1.47 -21.60 -33.58
N ASN A 133 -1.71 -20.43 -34.16
CA ASN A 133 -2.66 -19.46 -33.65
C ASN A 133 -4.05 -20.13 -33.58
N LEU A 134 -4.35 -20.73 -32.42
CA LEU A 134 -5.62 -21.37 -32.12
C LEU A 134 -6.56 -20.24 -31.77
N ASP A 135 -7.59 -20.06 -32.60
CA ASP A 135 -8.65 -19.11 -32.29
C ASP A 135 -9.54 -19.69 -31.18
N TYR A 136 -9.32 -19.23 -29.96
CA TYR A 136 -10.13 -19.58 -28.80
C TYR A 136 -11.42 -18.75 -28.68
N SER A 137 -11.68 -17.79 -29.58
CA SER A 137 -12.85 -16.91 -29.51
C SER A 137 -14.20 -17.63 -29.45
N PRO A 138 -14.43 -18.78 -30.13
CA PRO A 138 -15.64 -19.57 -29.94
C PRO A 138 -15.76 -20.14 -28.52
N LEU A 139 -14.71 -20.78 -28.02
CA LEU A 139 -14.68 -21.37 -26.67
C LEU A 139 -14.87 -20.30 -25.58
N LEU A 140 -14.22 -19.14 -25.71
CA LEU A 140 -14.36 -18.03 -24.78
C LEU A 140 -15.79 -17.47 -24.77
N ARG A 141 -16.46 -17.46 -25.93
CA ARG A 141 -17.88 -17.06 -26.03
C ARG A 141 -18.79 -18.08 -25.33
N ASP A 142 -18.61 -19.36 -25.60
CA ASP A 142 -19.42 -20.43 -25.00
C ASP A 142 -19.27 -20.43 -23.46
N LEU A 143 -18.04 -20.24 -22.96
CA LEU A 143 -17.75 -20.10 -21.52
C LEU A 143 -18.35 -18.81 -20.93
N ALA A 144 -18.29 -17.68 -21.64
CA ALA A 144 -18.90 -16.43 -21.19
C ALA A 144 -20.43 -16.51 -21.12
N GLU A 145 -21.07 -17.17 -22.10
CA GLU A 145 -22.50 -17.46 -22.07
C GLU A 145 -22.88 -18.42 -20.93
N GLU A 146 -22.09 -19.47 -20.71
CA GLU A 146 -22.30 -20.39 -19.60
C GLU A 146 -22.14 -19.70 -18.24
N HIS A 147 -21.11 -18.87 -18.06
CA HIS A 147 -20.94 -18.06 -16.85
C HIS A 147 -22.13 -17.12 -16.62
N ARG A 148 -22.65 -16.48 -17.68
CA ARG A 148 -23.85 -15.63 -17.61
C ARG A 148 -25.11 -16.41 -17.27
N ARG A 149 -25.26 -17.66 -17.76
CA ARG A 149 -26.37 -18.56 -17.38
C ARG A 149 -26.28 -19.06 -15.93
N ARG A 150 -25.07 -19.35 -15.44
CA ARG A 150 -24.83 -19.85 -14.08
C ARG A 150 -24.85 -18.75 -13.02
N SER A 151 -24.47 -17.52 -13.37
CA SER A 151 -24.30 -16.40 -12.43
C SER A 151 -25.19 -15.17 -12.75
N PRO A 152 -26.52 -15.33 -12.91
CA PRO A 152 -27.41 -14.26 -13.39
C PRO A 152 -27.53 -13.06 -12.44
N ARG A 153 -27.39 -13.23 -11.12
CA ARG A 153 -27.45 -12.12 -10.15
C ARG A 153 -26.18 -11.30 -10.19
N SER A 154 -25.01 -11.95 -10.20
CA SER A 154 -23.72 -11.28 -10.39
C SER A 154 -23.70 -10.49 -11.70
N ALA A 155 -24.29 -11.02 -12.77
CA ALA A 155 -24.45 -10.32 -14.05
C ALA A 155 -25.31 -9.04 -13.93
N ALA A 156 -26.51 -9.15 -13.33
CA ALA A 156 -27.42 -8.02 -13.18
C ALA A 156 -26.82 -6.90 -12.30
N ILE A 157 -26.14 -7.26 -11.21
CA ILE A 157 -25.44 -6.31 -10.34
C ILE A 157 -24.26 -5.66 -11.08
N HIS A 158 -23.56 -6.39 -11.95
CA HIS A 158 -22.51 -5.79 -12.79
C HIS A 158 -23.08 -4.81 -13.81
N GLU A 159 -24.18 -5.14 -14.50
CA GLU A 159 -24.86 -4.20 -15.41
C GLU A 159 -25.27 -2.91 -14.67
N GLN A 160 -25.85 -3.03 -13.47
CA GLN A 160 -26.19 -1.88 -12.64
C GLN A 160 -24.94 -1.08 -12.20
N ALA A 161 -23.85 -1.77 -11.84
CA ALA A 161 -22.60 -1.13 -11.44
C ALA A 161 -21.98 -0.31 -12.57
N CYS A 162 -22.00 -0.82 -13.82
CA CYS A 162 -21.49 -0.13 -15.01
C CYS A 162 -22.22 1.18 -15.35
N ARG A 163 -23.38 1.45 -14.74
CA ARG A 163 -24.09 2.75 -14.86
C ARG A 163 -23.44 3.87 -14.05
N TYR A 164 -22.58 3.53 -13.08
CA TYR A 164 -22.00 4.46 -12.11
C TYR A 164 -20.47 4.30 -11.92
N LEU A 165 -19.93 3.12 -12.21
CA LEU A 165 -18.52 2.79 -12.08
C LEU A 165 -17.95 2.45 -13.46
N ILE A 166 -16.73 2.91 -13.74
CA ILE A 166 -15.96 2.46 -14.91
C ILE A 166 -15.80 0.93 -14.81
N ASP A 167 -16.23 0.24 -15.86
CA ASP A 167 -16.17 -1.21 -16.00
C ASP A 167 -16.79 -2.00 -14.81
N GLY A 168 -17.71 -1.37 -14.07
CA GLY A 168 -18.46 -1.99 -12.98
C GLY A 168 -17.67 -2.23 -11.68
N GLY A 169 -16.54 -1.53 -11.48
CA GLY A 169 -15.75 -1.60 -10.25
C GLY A 169 -14.67 -0.52 -10.11
N SER A 170 -13.59 -0.80 -9.38
CA SER A 170 -12.55 0.20 -9.06
C SER A 170 -11.13 -0.38 -8.92
N HIS A 171 -10.90 -1.62 -9.36
CA HIS A 171 -9.61 -2.30 -9.21
C HIS A 171 -9.42 -3.28 -10.36
N ALA A 172 -8.60 -2.91 -11.36
CA ALA A 172 -8.56 -3.55 -12.68
C ALA A 172 -8.50 -5.10 -12.67
N ILE A 173 -7.58 -5.72 -11.91
CA ILE A 173 -7.46 -7.20 -11.87
C ILE A 173 -8.69 -7.93 -11.29
N ARG A 174 -9.65 -7.22 -10.70
CA ARG A 174 -10.92 -7.77 -10.19
C ARG A 174 -12.07 -7.63 -11.20
N LEU A 175 -11.81 -7.03 -12.36
CA LEU A 175 -12.77 -6.83 -13.44
C LEU A 175 -12.60 -7.98 -14.45
N LEU A 176 -13.12 -9.14 -14.06
CA LEU A 176 -13.09 -10.34 -14.88
C LEU A 176 -14.18 -10.25 -15.96
N GLU A 177 -13.85 -10.59 -17.19
CA GLU A 177 -14.81 -10.75 -18.28
C GLU A 177 -15.51 -12.12 -18.19
N PRO A 178 -16.82 -12.24 -18.53
CA PRO A 178 -17.73 -11.17 -18.97
C PRO A 178 -18.31 -10.33 -17.82
N PHE A 179 -18.09 -10.73 -16.56
CA PHE A 179 -18.32 -9.96 -15.34
C PHE A 179 -17.77 -10.73 -14.12
N PRO A 180 -17.28 -10.06 -13.06
CA PRO A 180 -16.79 -10.71 -11.85
C PRO A 180 -17.94 -11.22 -10.95
N PRO A 181 -17.71 -12.29 -10.16
CA PRO A 181 -18.65 -12.74 -9.14
C PRO A 181 -18.85 -11.65 -8.08
N ARG A 182 -20.07 -11.51 -7.58
CA ARG A 182 -20.41 -10.55 -6.52
C ARG A 182 -20.44 -11.27 -5.19
N ILE A 183 -19.42 -11.06 -4.36
CA ILE A 183 -19.23 -11.80 -3.10
C ILE A 183 -20.13 -11.24 -2.00
N THR A 184 -20.92 -12.11 -1.36
CA THR A 184 -21.84 -11.77 -0.25
C THR A 184 -21.31 -12.17 1.11
N LYS A 185 -20.52 -13.25 1.17
CA LYS A 185 -19.97 -13.81 2.42
C LYS A 185 -18.56 -14.32 2.20
N ALA A 186 -17.73 -14.25 3.23
CA ALA A 186 -16.41 -14.87 3.22
C ALA A 186 -16.02 -15.30 4.64
N HIS A 187 -15.42 -16.47 4.79
CA HIS A 187 -14.95 -17.00 6.09
C HIS A 187 -13.85 -18.06 5.88
N GLY A 188 -12.73 -17.91 6.58
CA GLY A 188 -11.56 -18.77 6.41
C GLY A 188 -11.10 -18.81 4.95
N GLY A 189 -10.92 -20.01 4.39
CA GLY A 189 -10.54 -20.20 2.98
C GLY A 189 -11.67 -20.05 1.96
N TRP A 190 -12.90 -19.69 2.35
CA TRP A 190 -14.08 -19.77 1.48
C TRP A 190 -14.81 -18.44 1.29
N MET A 191 -15.39 -18.26 0.11
CA MET A 191 -16.34 -17.19 -0.23
C MET A 191 -17.67 -17.78 -0.71
N VAL A 192 -18.73 -16.96 -0.66
CA VAL A 192 -20.03 -17.22 -1.29
C VAL A 192 -20.44 -15.99 -2.10
N ASP A 193 -20.87 -16.19 -3.34
CA ASP A 193 -21.38 -15.12 -4.20
C ASP A 193 -22.91 -14.91 -4.08
N GLU A 194 -23.44 -13.93 -4.83
CA GLU A 194 -24.88 -13.61 -4.90
C GLU A 194 -25.71 -14.75 -5.50
N ASP A 195 -25.10 -15.56 -6.36
CA ASP A 195 -25.72 -16.70 -7.02
C ASP A 195 -25.69 -17.98 -6.15
N GLY A 196 -24.96 -17.94 -5.03
CA GLY A 196 -24.89 -18.99 -4.01
C GLY A 196 -23.74 -19.97 -4.20
N HIS A 197 -22.84 -19.72 -5.15
CA HIS A 197 -21.68 -20.57 -5.37
C HIS A 197 -20.71 -20.50 -4.19
N ARG A 198 -20.24 -21.65 -3.72
CA ARG A 198 -19.17 -21.74 -2.71
C ARG A 198 -17.83 -21.80 -3.41
N ILE A 199 -17.03 -20.75 -3.26
CA ILE A 199 -15.75 -20.57 -3.94
C ILE A 199 -14.62 -20.79 -2.92
N LEU A 200 -13.69 -21.71 -3.23
CA LEU A 200 -12.43 -21.83 -2.49
C LEU A 200 -11.53 -20.67 -2.92
N ASP A 201 -11.21 -19.77 -2.00
CA ASP A 201 -10.38 -18.60 -2.29
C ASP A 201 -8.91 -18.88 -2.00
N LEU A 202 -8.13 -19.04 -3.07
CA LEU A 202 -6.66 -19.15 -3.02
C LEU A 202 -5.95 -17.81 -3.26
N TRP A 203 -6.71 -16.72 -3.48
CA TRP A 203 -6.18 -15.37 -3.70
C TRP A 203 -6.09 -14.56 -2.41
N GLN A 204 -7.01 -14.79 -1.46
CA GLN A 204 -6.98 -14.27 -0.08
C GLN A 204 -6.68 -12.76 -0.02
N GLY A 205 -7.39 -12.00 -0.85
CA GLY A 205 -7.28 -10.54 -0.91
C GLY A 205 -5.96 -10.00 -1.47
N HIS A 206 -5.28 -10.74 -2.37
CA HIS A 206 -3.88 -10.50 -2.78
C HIS A 206 -2.91 -10.79 -1.62
N LEU A 207 -3.07 -11.95 -0.98
CA LEU A 207 -2.29 -12.40 0.19
C LEU A 207 -2.42 -11.54 1.46
N ALA A 208 -3.23 -10.48 1.45
CA ALA A 208 -3.49 -9.64 2.63
C ALA A 208 -4.21 -10.41 3.75
N ASN A 209 -5.07 -11.37 3.40
CA ASN A 209 -5.81 -12.20 4.35
C ASN A 209 -5.00 -13.44 4.75
N VAL A 210 -3.81 -13.25 5.34
CA VAL A 210 -2.91 -14.35 5.73
C VAL A 210 -3.52 -15.35 6.72
N LEU A 211 -4.52 -14.92 7.51
CA LEU A 211 -5.28 -15.77 8.44
C LEU A 211 -6.63 -16.26 7.85
N GLY A 212 -6.86 -16.07 6.55
CA GLY A 212 -8.16 -16.26 5.91
C GLY A 212 -9.13 -15.09 6.12
N HIS A 213 -10.34 -15.23 5.60
CA HIS A 213 -11.41 -14.24 5.75
C HIS A 213 -12.04 -14.24 7.15
N ASN A 214 -12.30 -13.05 7.69
CA ASN A 214 -12.97 -12.83 8.97
C ASN A 214 -12.44 -13.67 10.16
N PRO A 215 -11.11 -13.71 10.40
CA PRO A 215 -10.53 -14.50 11.46
C PRO A 215 -10.94 -13.95 12.83
N GLU A 216 -11.42 -14.82 13.73
CA GLU A 216 -12.01 -14.44 15.02
C GLU A 216 -11.06 -13.59 15.89
N VAL A 217 -9.76 -13.90 15.85
CA VAL A 217 -8.69 -13.16 16.57
C VAL A 217 -8.57 -11.68 16.15
N VAL A 218 -9.12 -11.30 15.00
CA VAL A 218 -9.20 -9.89 14.54
C VAL A 218 -10.61 -9.35 14.70
N THR A 219 -11.64 -10.10 14.27
CA THR A 219 -13.02 -9.59 14.23
C THR A 219 -13.65 -9.44 15.61
N SER A 220 -13.29 -10.28 16.58
CA SER A 220 -13.72 -10.14 17.99
C SER A 220 -13.15 -8.86 18.62
N GLU A 221 -11.86 -8.59 18.42
CA GLU A 221 -11.18 -7.42 18.96
C GLU A 221 -11.66 -6.10 18.34
N LEU A 222 -11.90 -6.07 17.01
CA LEU A 222 -12.55 -4.93 16.36
C LEU A 222 -13.96 -4.68 16.92
N SER A 223 -14.75 -5.74 17.09
CA SER A 223 -16.11 -5.64 17.66
C SER A 223 -16.08 -5.12 19.10
N ARG A 224 -15.12 -5.61 19.91
CA ARG A 224 -14.88 -5.18 21.30
C ARG A 224 -14.45 -3.71 21.37
N ALA A 225 -13.58 -3.25 20.48
CA ALA A 225 -13.15 -1.86 20.40
C ALA A 225 -14.31 -0.92 20.07
N PHE A 226 -15.12 -1.25 19.04
CA PHE A 226 -16.28 -0.43 18.69
C PHE A 226 -17.36 -0.43 19.78
N ALA A 227 -17.61 -1.57 20.43
CA ALA A 227 -18.51 -1.64 21.59
C ALA A 227 -18.03 -0.81 22.79
N ALA A 228 -16.70 -0.65 22.95
CA ALA A 228 -16.09 0.23 23.95
C ALA A 228 -16.03 1.71 23.53
N GLY A 229 -16.63 2.09 22.39
CA GLY A 229 -16.72 3.47 21.93
C GLY A 229 -15.48 4.00 21.19
N PHE A 230 -14.56 3.12 20.75
CA PHE A 230 -13.47 3.53 19.87
C PHE A 230 -14.04 3.94 18.51
N GLY A 231 -13.57 5.06 17.96
CA GLY A 231 -13.91 5.46 16.59
C GLY A 231 -13.07 4.69 15.57
N ALA A 232 -13.63 4.37 14.41
CA ALA A 232 -12.88 3.77 13.29
C ALA A 232 -11.78 4.71 12.75
N GLN A 233 -11.98 6.03 12.89
CA GLN A 233 -11.00 7.07 12.61
C GLN A 233 -11.38 8.31 13.43
N SER A 234 -10.40 8.96 14.08
CA SER A 234 -10.63 10.07 15.03
C SER A 234 -10.20 11.45 14.51
N GLY A 235 -9.51 11.51 13.36
CA GLY A 235 -8.80 12.70 12.88
C GLY A 235 -7.51 13.03 13.66
N LEU A 236 -7.21 12.30 14.73
CA LEU A 236 -6.16 12.60 15.71
C LEU A 236 -5.24 11.39 15.93
N VAL A 237 -4.17 11.58 16.70
CA VAL A 237 -3.26 10.51 17.12
C VAL A 237 -3.83 9.74 18.32
N ASP A 238 -3.52 8.45 18.40
CA ASP A 238 -3.90 7.57 19.51
C ASP A 238 -2.71 6.71 20.00
N ALA A 239 -2.90 6.01 21.12
CA ALA A 239 -1.86 5.17 21.71
C ALA A 239 -1.63 3.86 20.93
N LEU A 240 -2.67 3.31 20.28
CA LEU A 240 -2.57 2.06 19.51
C LEU A 240 -1.62 2.20 18.32
N GLN A 241 -1.59 3.38 17.69
CA GLN A 241 -0.61 3.71 16.65
C GLN A 241 0.83 3.66 17.16
N ALA A 242 1.09 4.09 18.40
CA ALA A 242 2.42 4.05 19.01
C ALA A 242 2.84 2.62 19.39
N GLU A 243 1.90 1.82 19.92
CA GLU A 243 2.10 0.40 20.21
C GLU A 243 2.39 -0.40 18.93
N LEU A 244 1.63 -0.16 17.86
CA LEU A 244 1.86 -0.76 16.54
C LEU A 244 3.21 -0.33 15.95
N ALA A 245 3.60 0.94 16.09
CA ALA A 245 4.91 1.41 15.65
C ALA A 245 6.06 0.67 16.37
N ALA A 246 5.96 0.50 17.69
CA ALA A 246 6.96 -0.23 18.47
C ALA A 246 7.01 -1.74 18.14
N LEU A 247 5.86 -2.34 17.80
CA LEU A 247 5.79 -3.72 17.31
C LEU A 247 6.47 -3.85 15.94
N VAL A 248 6.11 -3.00 14.96
CA VAL A 248 6.67 -3.07 13.60
C VAL A 248 8.17 -2.80 13.61
N CYS A 249 8.63 -1.71 14.25
CA CYS A 249 10.07 -1.40 14.36
C CYS A 249 10.89 -2.58 14.92
N ARG A 250 10.34 -3.31 15.91
CA ARG A 250 10.99 -4.50 16.49
C ARG A 250 11.01 -5.69 15.54
N LEU A 251 9.92 -5.94 14.80
CA LEU A 251 9.83 -7.06 13.85
C LEU A 251 10.64 -6.85 12.57
N THR A 252 10.82 -5.59 12.15
CA THR A 252 11.53 -5.23 10.90
C THR A 252 12.90 -4.60 11.15
N SER A 253 13.41 -4.64 12.39
CA SER A 253 14.67 -3.99 12.82
C SER A 253 14.82 -2.54 12.36
N SER A 254 13.71 -1.81 12.25
CA SER A 254 13.65 -0.46 11.68
C SER A 254 13.68 0.59 12.78
N GLU A 255 14.47 1.66 12.62
CA GLU A 255 14.58 2.71 13.63
C GLU A 255 13.25 3.46 13.87
N ARG A 256 12.50 3.73 12.80
CA ARG A 256 11.25 4.50 12.79
C ARG A 256 10.34 4.03 11.66
N VAL A 257 9.04 4.20 11.84
CA VAL A 257 8.02 3.92 10.82
C VAL A 257 7.03 5.07 10.67
N ARG A 258 6.40 5.14 9.49
CA ARG A 258 5.24 5.99 9.21
C ARG A 258 4.19 5.15 8.49
N PHE A 259 3.00 5.06 9.05
CA PHE A 259 1.90 4.33 8.44
C PHE A 259 1.24 5.12 7.30
N THR A 260 0.71 4.39 6.33
CA THR A 260 -0.06 4.88 5.19
C THR A 260 -1.34 4.05 5.06
N THR A 261 -2.28 4.48 4.23
CA THR A 261 -3.53 3.73 3.97
C THR A 261 -3.43 2.75 2.80
N SER A 262 -2.29 2.68 2.10
CA SER A 262 -2.07 1.74 0.99
C SER A 262 -0.59 1.53 0.67
N GLY A 263 -0.25 0.38 0.07
CA GLY A 263 1.09 0.09 -0.42
C GLY A 263 1.60 1.10 -1.45
N SER A 264 0.75 1.57 -2.36
CA SER A 264 1.09 2.62 -3.33
C SER A 264 1.52 3.93 -2.66
N LEU A 265 0.90 4.30 -1.52
CA LEU A 265 1.33 5.46 -0.75
C LEU A 265 2.64 5.20 -0.02
N SER A 266 2.88 3.98 0.47
CA SER A 266 4.16 3.59 1.08
C SER A 266 5.31 3.74 0.10
N THR A 267 5.22 3.16 -1.09
CA THR A 267 6.27 3.23 -2.13
C THR A 267 6.44 4.65 -2.66
N MET A 268 5.35 5.39 -2.86
CA MET A 268 5.39 6.81 -3.24
C MET A 268 6.14 7.65 -2.20
N TYR A 269 5.83 7.50 -0.90
CA TYR A 269 6.57 8.22 0.15
C TYR A 269 8.02 7.78 0.26
N SER A 270 8.35 6.48 0.10
CA SER A 270 9.74 6.02 0.06
C SER A 270 10.55 6.68 -1.04
N VAL A 271 10.01 6.80 -2.26
CA VAL A 271 10.66 7.50 -3.37
C VAL A 271 10.80 9.00 -3.09
N LEU A 272 9.76 9.65 -2.56
CA LEU A 272 9.83 11.08 -2.20
C LEU A 272 10.84 11.35 -1.09
N MET A 273 10.95 10.48 -0.08
CA MET A 273 11.95 10.58 0.97
C MET A 273 13.37 10.37 0.44
N ALA A 274 13.58 9.37 -0.43
CA ALA A 274 14.88 9.12 -1.04
C ALA A 274 15.37 10.32 -1.89
N ARG A 275 14.50 10.85 -2.76
CA ARG A 275 14.79 12.08 -3.54
C ARG A 275 15.08 13.27 -2.63
N SER A 276 14.27 13.46 -1.58
CA SER A 276 14.42 14.57 -0.63
C SER A 276 15.71 14.49 0.21
N PHE A 277 16.15 13.28 0.57
CA PHE A 277 17.37 13.04 1.35
C PHE A 277 18.64 13.16 0.50
N THR A 278 18.61 12.66 -0.73
CA THR A 278 19.76 12.65 -1.64
C THR A 278 19.93 13.94 -2.44
N GLY A 279 18.84 14.68 -2.67
CA GLY A 279 18.80 15.82 -3.60
C GLY A 279 18.79 15.41 -5.08
N ARG A 280 18.60 14.12 -5.37
CA ARG A 280 18.74 13.51 -6.71
C ARG A 280 17.39 13.21 -7.36
N SER A 281 17.37 13.08 -8.69
CA SER A 281 16.14 12.94 -9.47
C SER A 281 15.83 11.52 -9.90
N THR A 282 16.82 10.73 -10.35
CA THR A 282 16.59 9.42 -10.97
C THR A 282 16.13 8.37 -9.97
N VAL A 283 15.18 7.52 -10.38
CA VAL A 283 14.71 6.36 -9.62
C VAL A 283 14.91 5.11 -10.47
N MET A 284 15.43 4.05 -9.87
CA MET A 284 15.62 2.76 -10.53
C MET A 284 14.66 1.71 -9.97
N GLN A 285 14.10 0.88 -10.83
CA GLN A 285 13.34 -0.31 -10.43
C GLN A 285 13.65 -1.49 -11.35
N ALA A 286 13.36 -2.72 -10.90
CA ALA A 286 13.46 -3.90 -11.74
C ALA A 286 12.26 -4.01 -12.70
N GLY A 287 12.51 -4.45 -13.93
CA GLY A 287 11.45 -4.83 -14.87
C GLY A 287 10.59 -5.97 -14.32
N GLY A 288 9.27 -5.84 -14.41
CA GLY A 288 8.31 -6.79 -13.83
C GLY A 288 7.86 -6.47 -12.39
N GLY A 289 8.42 -5.43 -11.76
CA GLY A 289 8.01 -4.97 -10.43
C GLY A 289 6.68 -4.23 -10.43
N TRP A 290 5.83 -4.50 -9.43
CA TRP A 290 4.59 -3.77 -9.17
C TRP A 290 4.66 -3.06 -7.81
N HIS A 291 5.18 -1.84 -7.83
CA HIS A 291 5.27 -0.99 -6.64
C HIS A 291 4.02 -0.12 -6.40
N GLY A 292 2.86 -0.59 -6.87
CA GLY A 292 1.58 0.11 -6.77
C GLY A 292 1.36 1.20 -7.82
N ALA A 293 0.10 1.60 -7.99
CA ALA A 293 -0.33 2.57 -8.99
C ALA A 293 0.08 4.01 -8.62
N GLN A 294 1.37 4.34 -8.74
CA GLN A 294 1.91 5.66 -8.44
C GLN A 294 2.86 6.16 -9.56
N PRO A 295 2.82 7.47 -9.92
CA PRO A 295 3.43 7.99 -11.15
C PRO A 295 4.93 7.69 -11.37
N MET A 296 5.72 7.57 -10.30
CA MET A 296 7.18 7.42 -10.36
C MET A 296 7.65 5.97 -10.57
N LEU A 297 6.74 4.99 -10.63
CA LEU A 297 7.08 3.55 -10.80
C LEU A 297 6.19 2.82 -11.83
N LEU A 298 5.44 3.55 -12.67
CA LEU A 298 4.56 2.97 -13.71
C LEU A 298 5.25 2.74 -15.07
N LYS A 299 6.57 2.50 -15.08
CA LYS A 299 7.38 2.22 -16.28
C LYS A 299 8.11 0.89 -16.13
N GLY A 300 7.91 -0.05 -17.05
CA GLY A 300 8.53 -1.39 -17.00
C GLY A 300 7.87 -2.37 -16.04
N VAL A 301 6.65 -2.08 -15.59
CA VAL A 301 5.80 -3.02 -14.84
C VAL A 301 5.45 -4.22 -15.73
N THR A 302 4.90 -3.96 -16.92
CA THR A 302 4.47 -4.99 -17.87
C THR A 302 5.51 -5.20 -18.98
N TYR A 303 5.86 -6.46 -19.27
CA TYR A 303 6.67 -6.81 -20.44
C TYR A 303 5.84 -6.73 -21.72
N ARG A 304 6.44 -6.27 -22.84
CA ARG A 304 5.76 -6.16 -24.13
C ARG A 304 6.58 -6.81 -25.25
N ASP A 305 5.98 -7.79 -25.92
CA ASP A 305 6.56 -8.54 -27.05
C ASP A 305 6.64 -7.75 -28.36
N ASP A 306 6.16 -6.50 -28.37
CA ASP A 306 6.17 -5.56 -29.51
C ASP A 306 7.56 -4.92 -29.77
N GLY A 307 8.60 -5.40 -29.10
CA GLY A 307 9.96 -4.86 -29.14
C GLY A 307 10.23 -3.75 -28.12
N VAL A 308 9.21 -3.27 -27.38
CA VAL A 308 9.40 -2.26 -26.31
C VAL A 308 9.96 -2.92 -25.03
N GLY A 309 9.64 -4.18 -24.78
CA GLY A 309 10.04 -4.90 -23.57
C GLY A 309 9.60 -4.16 -22.31
N PHE A 310 10.49 -4.05 -21.32
CA PHE A 310 10.25 -3.29 -20.08
C PHE A 310 10.46 -1.76 -20.22
N SER A 311 10.57 -1.21 -21.44
CA SER A 311 10.64 0.25 -21.63
C SER A 311 9.26 0.93 -21.59
N GLY A 312 8.18 0.14 -21.60
CA GLY A 312 6.80 0.61 -21.70
C GLY A 312 6.32 1.37 -20.45
N VAL A 313 5.40 2.31 -20.65
CA VAL A 313 4.72 3.05 -19.58
C VAL A 313 3.26 2.59 -19.52
N ASP A 314 2.77 2.24 -18.33
CA ASP A 314 1.46 1.62 -18.11
C ASP A 314 0.33 2.64 -17.84
N SER A 315 0.62 3.94 -17.96
CA SER A 315 -0.39 4.99 -18.03
C SER A 315 -0.03 6.07 -19.06
N LYS A 316 -0.96 6.32 -20.00
CA LYS A 316 -0.86 7.40 -21.00
C LYS A 316 -0.99 8.80 -20.39
N GLY A 317 -1.38 8.92 -19.11
CA GLY A 317 -1.52 10.19 -18.40
C GLY A 317 -0.23 10.73 -17.79
N LEU A 318 0.91 10.05 -17.96
CA LEU A 318 2.18 10.45 -17.37
C LEU A 318 3.00 11.31 -18.35
N PRO A 319 3.56 12.46 -17.92
CA PRO A 319 4.40 13.28 -18.77
C PRO A 319 5.76 12.61 -19.02
N SER A 320 6.32 12.77 -20.23
CA SER A 320 7.57 12.10 -20.62
C SER A 320 8.72 12.40 -19.65
N ALA A 321 8.88 13.67 -19.27
CA ALA A 321 9.89 14.15 -18.31
C ALA A 321 9.87 13.43 -16.96
N LEU A 322 8.70 12.92 -16.51
CA LEU A 322 8.63 12.08 -15.32
C LEU A 322 9.17 10.67 -15.64
N THR A 323 8.72 10.07 -16.74
CA THR A 323 9.08 8.71 -17.16
C THR A 323 10.54 8.58 -17.63
N GLU A 324 11.17 9.68 -18.03
CA GLU A 324 12.60 9.79 -18.33
C GLU A 324 13.45 9.63 -17.05
N SER A 325 12.96 10.14 -15.90
CA SER A 325 13.61 9.98 -14.59
C SER A 325 13.49 8.56 -13.98
N ILE A 326 12.86 7.61 -14.69
CA ILE A 326 12.68 6.23 -14.25
C ILE A 326 13.57 5.31 -15.09
N VAL A 327 14.57 4.70 -14.45
CA VAL A 327 15.42 3.66 -15.03
C VAL A 327 14.85 2.30 -14.69
N VAL A 328 14.82 1.41 -15.68
CA VAL A 328 14.37 0.03 -15.51
C VAL A 328 15.55 -0.90 -15.73
N THR A 329 15.98 -1.58 -14.68
CA THR A 329 17.08 -2.55 -14.70
C THR A 329 16.53 -3.97 -14.81
N ARG A 330 17.35 -4.93 -15.22
CA ARG A 330 16.93 -6.34 -15.34
C ARG A 330 16.98 -7.04 -14.00
N TYR A 331 15.87 -7.71 -13.66
CA TYR A 331 15.83 -8.56 -12.48
C TYR A 331 16.75 -9.78 -12.65
N ASN A 332 17.45 -10.17 -11.58
CA ASN A 332 18.41 -11.28 -11.57
C ASN A 332 19.58 -11.16 -12.60
N ASP A 333 19.97 -9.93 -12.96
CA ASP A 333 21.15 -9.63 -13.78
C ASP A 333 22.09 -8.65 -13.03
N PRO A 334 22.95 -9.14 -12.12
CA PRO A 334 23.82 -8.28 -11.32
C PRO A 334 24.82 -7.44 -12.13
N GLN A 335 25.19 -7.90 -13.33
CA GLN A 335 26.08 -7.15 -14.22
C GLN A 335 25.33 -5.97 -14.85
N ASN A 336 24.12 -6.19 -15.40
CA ASN A 336 23.31 -5.07 -15.89
C ASN A 336 23.01 -4.05 -14.78
N LEU A 337 22.76 -4.53 -13.56
CA LEU A 337 22.57 -3.65 -12.40
C LEU A 337 23.82 -2.79 -12.12
N ALA A 338 25.02 -3.37 -12.16
CA ALA A 338 26.28 -2.64 -12.01
C ALA A 338 26.47 -1.60 -13.14
N ASP A 339 26.26 -1.99 -14.39
CA ASP A 339 26.34 -1.09 -15.56
C ASP A 339 25.34 0.09 -15.43
N ASP A 340 24.14 -0.17 -14.91
CA ASP A 340 23.14 0.87 -14.63
C ASP A 340 23.56 1.81 -13.49
N PHE A 341 24.18 1.29 -12.42
CA PHE A 341 24.75 2.11 -11.34
C PHE A 341 25.91 2.99 -11.84
N ASP A 342 26.80 2.48 -12.68
CA ASP A 342 27.88 3.28 -13.28
C ASP A 342 27.33 4.38 -14.20
N ARG A 343 26.21 4.10 -14.89
CA ARG A 343 25.58 5.04 -15.83
C ARG A 343 24.76 6.15 -15.17
N VAL A 344 24.08 5.89 -14.05
CA VAL A 344 23.17 6.88 -13.42
C VAL A 344 23.41 7.15 -11.93
N GLY A 345 24.41 6.51 -11.31
CA GLY A 345 24.64 6.52 -9.86
C GLY A 345 24.87 7.89 -9.23
N ASP A 346 25.28 8.88 -10.00
CA ASP A 346 25.45 10.28 -9.54
C ASP A 346 24.12 11.02 -9.32
N ASP A 347 23.08 10.70 -10.10
CA ASP A 347 21.71 11.23 -9.94
C ASP A 347 20.71 10.15 -9.45
N LEU A 348 21.17 8.96 -9.05
CA LEU A 348 20.29 7.93 -8.51
C LEU A 348 19.87 8.25 -7.07
N ALA A 349 18.58 8.55 -6.87
CA ALA A 349 17.98 8.76 -5.55
C ALA A 349 17.74 7.44 -4.80
N CYS A 350 17.20 6.44 -5.49
CA CYS A 350 17.03 5.08 -4.95
C CYS A 350 16.88 4.02 -6.05
N LEU A 351 17.27 2.80 -5.71
CA LEU A 351 16.74 1.56 -6.28
C LEU A 351 15.58 1.08 -5.40
N ILE A 352 14.46 0.68 -6.00
CA ILE A 352 13.37 -0.05 -5.34
C ILE A 352 13.18 -1.41 -6.01
N LEU A 353 12.91 -2.43 -5.20
CA LEU A 353 12.95 -3.84 -5.60
C LEU A 353 11.96 -4.65 -4.75
N GLU A 354 11.29 -5.62 -5.37
CA GLU A 354 10.63 -6.73 -4.64
C GLU A 354 11.65 -7.87 -4.47
N PRO A 355 11.85 -8.44 -3.27
CA PRO A 355 12.72 -9.62 -3.08
C PRO A 355 12.22 -10.88 -3.80
N MET A 356 10.94 -10.89 -4.17
CA MET A 356 10.31 -11.86 -5.05
C MET A 356 9.32 -11.08 -5.91
N LEU A 357 9.52 -11.01 -7.23
CA LEU A 357 8.58 -10.35 -8.14
C LEU A 357 7.23 -11.06 -8.10
N GLY A 358 6.26 -10.49 -7.38
CA GLY A 358 4.93 -11.09 -7.22
C GLY A 358 4.17 -11.03 -8.55
N ALA A 359 4.00 -9.82 -9.09
CA ALA A 359 3.36 -9.60 -10.38
C ALA A 359 4.16 -10.20 -11.56
N GLY A 360 5.49 -10.17 -11.47
CA GLY A 360 6.40 -10.75 -12.47
C GLY A 360 6.47 -12.28 -12.51
N GLY A 361 5.53 -13.01 -11.89
CA GLY A 361 5.46 -14.47 -11.96
C GLY A 361 6.07 -15.22 -10.77
N THR A 362 6.06 -14.63 -9.57
CA THR A 362 6.62 -15.20 -8.33
C THR A 362 8.12 -15.57 -8.46
N ILE A 363 8.91 -14.69 -9.07
CA ILE A 363 10.33 -14.93 -9.32
C ILE A 363 11.17 -14.40 -8.14
N ALA A 364 11.79 -15.31 -7.38
CA ALA A 364 12.69 -14.95 -6.29
C ALA A 364 13.97 -14.27 -6.80
N ALA A 365 14.52 -13.35 -6.00
CA ALA A 365 15.81 -12.73 -6.28
C ALA A 365 16.93 -13.79 -6.17
N THR A 366 17.88 -13.77 -7.12
CA THR A 366 19.08 -14.60 -7.10
C THR A 366 20.32 -13.77 -6.79
N THR A 367 21.32 -14.41 -6.17
CA THR A 367 22.65 -13.84 -5.90
C THR A 367 23.52 -13.79 -7.15
#